data_AF-A0A382P2K4-F1
#
_entry.id   AF-A0A382P2K4-F1
#
_cell.length_a   1.000
_cell.length_b   1.000
_cell.length_c   1.000
_cell.angle_alpha   90.00
_cell.angle_beta   90.00
_cell.angle_gamma   90.00
#
_symmetry.space_group_name_H-M   'P 1'
#
loop_
_entity.id
_entity.type
_entity.pdbx_description
1 polymer ?
#
loop_
_entity_poly.entity_id
_entity_poly.type
_entity_poly.pdbx_seq_one_letter_code
_entity_poly.pdbx_strand_id
1 'polypeptide(L)'
;MDADLDTGKLIVFLCGFLLMLIIETFKPARVCRSSRLQRLLFHGGIAVVNTVLIRLFVYVPLLLWIVLVEQQGWGLSRWLGLTGYTELLVSLLVLDLFDYFWHRVNHRVRILWRFHKAHHTDTSL
;
A
#
# COMPACT_ATOMS: atom_id res chain seq x y z
N MET A 1 -3.57 -28.51 -8.65
CA MET A 1 -3.49 -27.70 -7.41
C MET A 1 -3.45 -26.26 -7.86
N ASP A 2 -4.62 -25.64 -8.01
CA ASP A 2 -4.71 -24.24 -8.38
C ASP A 2 -4.22 -23.44 -7.16
N ALA A 3 -3.03 -22.87 -7.26
CA ALA A 3 -2.55 -21.97 -6.24
C ALA A 3 -3.51 -20.77 -6.22
N ASP A 4 -4.33 -20.69 -5.18
CA ASP A 4 -5.13 -19.52 -4.89
C ASP A 4 -4.24 -18.26 -4.91
N LEU A 5 -4.72 -17.20 -5.56
CA LEU A 5 -3.96 -15.99 -5.83
C LEU A 5 -3.48 -15.34 -4.52
N ASP A 6 -4.27 -15.45 -3.46
CA ASP A 6 -3.91 -14.93 -2.15
C ASP A 6 -2.86 -15.80 -1.45
N THR A 7 -2.98 -17.13 -1.58
CA THR A 7 -1.94 -18.07 -1.17
C THR A 7 -0.60 -17.78 -1.88
N GLY A 8 -0.63 -17.53 -3.19
CA GLY A 8 0.55 -17.17 -3.97
C GLY A 8 1.21 -15.88 -3.50
N LYS A 9 0.43 -14.81 -3.28
CA LYS A 9 0.95 -13.53 -2.74
C LYS A 9 1.60 -13.71 -1.37
N LEU A 10 0.97 -14.50 -0.49
CA LEU A 10 1.49 -14.76 0.85
C LEU A 10 2.84 -15.48 0.78
N ILE A 11 2.97 -16.51 -0.07
CA ILE A 11 4.23 -17.23 -0.28
C ILE A 11 5.32 -16.28 -0.76
N VAL A 12 5.04 -15.46 -1.78
CA VAL A 12 6.02 -14.49 -2.32
C VAL A 12 6.46 -13.50 -1.23
N PHE A 13 5.52 -12.97 -0.45
CA PHE A 13 5.82 -12.08 0.65
C PHE A 13 6.70 -12.74 1.72
N LEU A 14 6.33 -13.93 2.19
CA LEU A 14 7.07 -14.64 3.24
C LEU A 14 8.48 -15.02 2.78
N CYS A 15 8.63 -15.51 1.55
CA CYS A 15 9.93 -15.83 0.97
C CYS A 15 10.80 -14.58 0.82
N GLY A 16 10.25 -13.48 0.29
CA GLY A 16 10.98 -12.22 0.18
C GLY A 16 11.38 -11.63 1.53
N PHE A 17 10.48 -11.68 2.51
CA PHE A 17 10.74 -11.22 3.87
C PHE A 17 11.84 -12.04 4.55
N LEU A 18 11.79 -13.37 4.45
CA LEU A 18 12.81 -14.26 5.00
C LEU A 18 14.17 -14.02 4.32
N LEU A 19 14.19 -13.88 3.00
CA LEU A 19 15.39 -13.54 2.24
C LEU A 19 16.03 -12.25 2.77
N MET A 20 15.23 -11.20 3.00
CA MET A 20 15.73 -9.94 3.54
C MET A 20 16.27 -10.08 4.97
N LEU A 21 15.62 -10.86 5.84
CA LEU A 21 16.13 -11.14 7.18
C LEU A 21 17.46 -11.91 7.18
N ILE A 22 17.62 -12.84 6.23
CA ILE A 22 18.86 -13.58 6.02
C ILE A 22 19.96 -12.59 5.59
N ILE A 23 19.71 -11.77 4.58
CA ILE A 23 20.66 -10.75 4.10
C ILE A 23 21.05 -9.80 5.24
N GLU A 24 20.07 -9.30 6.00
CA GLU A 24 20.31 -8.39 7.14
C GLU A 24 21.22 -9.04 8.20
N THR A 25 21.11 -10.36 8.41
CA THR A 25 21.94 -11.09 9.38
C THR A 25 23.40 -11.18 8.96
N PHE A 26 23.68 -11.39 7.66
CA PHE A 26 25.03 -11.55 7.14
C PHE A 26 25.69 -10.24 6.71
N LYS A 27 24.90 -9.27 6.25
CA LYS A 27 25.35 -7.98 5.72
C LYS A 27 24.42 -6.86 6.20
N PRO A 28 24.48 -6.48 7.49
CA PRO A 28 23.67 -5.39 8.01
C PRO A 28 24.10 -4.07 7.35
N ALA A 29 23.13 -3.34 6.79
CA ALA A 29 23.39 -2.02 6.19
C ALA A 29 23.70 -0.94 7.25
N ARG A 30 23.27 -1.14 8.50
CA ARG A 30 23.41 -0.20 9.62
C ARG A 30 23.62 -0.96 10.94
N VAL A 31 24.25 -0.32 11.91
CA VAL A 31 24.40 -0.85 13.27
C VAL A 31 23.05 -0.82 13.97
N CYS A 32 22.46 -1.99 14.23
CA CYS A 32 21.19 -2.11 14.96
C CYS A 32 21.36 -1.69 16.43
N ARG A 33 20.62 -0.66 16.85
CA ARG A 33 20.58 -0.21 18.25
C ARG A 33 19.49 -0.88 19.09
N SER A 34 18.52 -1.52 18.45
CA SER A 34 17.40 -2.23 19.08
C SER A 34 17.50 -3.74 18.81
N SER A 35 16.87 -4.55 19.66
CA SER A 35 16.80 -5.99 19.44
C SER A 35 15.91 -6.29 18.22
N ARG A 36 16.28 -7.32 17.44
CA ARG A 36 15.50 -7.75 16.26
C ARG A 36 14.05 -8.05 16.61
N LEU A 37 13.81 -8.74 17.73
CA LEU A 37 12.47 -9.09 18.19
C LEU A 37 11.61 -7.85 18.47
N GLN A 38 12.16 -6.85 19.16
CA GLN A 38 11.43 -5.61 19.45
C GLN A 38 11.00 -4.89 18.17
N ARG A 39 11.90 -4.84 17.18
CA ARG A 39 11.63 -4.20 15.88
C ARG A 39 10.56 -4.96 15.09
N LEU A 40 10.66 -6.29 15.03
CA LEU A 40 9.67 -7.15 14.38
C LEU A 40 8.28 -7.04 15.02
N LEU A 41 8.21 -7.05 16.36
CA LEU A 41 6.94 -6.92 17.08
C LEU A 41 6.32 -5.53 16.86
N PHE A 42 7.12 -4.47 16.89
CA PHE A 42 6.64 -3.11 16.67
C PHE A 42 6.08 -2.93 15.25
N HIS A 43 6.86 -3.24 14.22
CA HIS A 43 6.40 -3.10 12.83
C HIS A 43 5.31 -4.10 12.46
N GLY A 44 5.38 -5.33 13.00
CA GLY A 44 4.32 -6.32 12.83
C GLY A 44 3.00 -5.88 13.45
N GLY A 45 3.02 -5.32 14.65
CA GLY A 45 1.85 -4.74 15.30
C GLY A 45 1.25 -3.60 14.49
N ILE A 46 2.07 -2.66 14.01
CA ILE A 46 1.63 -1.58 13.13
C ILE A 46 1.03 -2.14 11.83
N ALA A 47 1.67 -3.14 11.20
CA ALA A 47 1.19 -3.75 9.97
C ALA A 47 -0.18 -4.41 10.14
N VAL A 48 -0.39 -5.14 11.24
CA VAL A 48 -1.69 -5.77 11.56
C VAL A 48 -2.76 -4.69 11.77
N VAL A 49 -2.49 -3.69 12.61
CA VAL A 49 -3.44 -2.59 12.87
C VAL A 49 -3.79 -1.87 11.57
N ASN A 50 -2.80 -1.49 10.77
CA ASN A 50 -3.02 -0.83 9.49
C ASN A 50 -3.84 -1.70 8.53
N THR A 51 -3.52 -2.99 8.44
CA THR A 51 -4.25 -3.92 7.56
C THR A 51 -5.72 -4.05 7.96
N VAL A 52 -6.00 -4.19 9.25
CA VAL A 52 -7.38 -4.28 9.76
C VAL A 52 -8.13 -2.99 9.50
N LEU A 53 -7.56 -1.83 9.84
CA LEU A 53 -8.20 -0.54 9.63
C LEU A 53 -8.48 -0.27 8.15
N ILE A 54 -7.49 -0.48 7.27
CA ILE A 54 -7.67 -0.27 5.83
C ILE A 54 -8.68 -1.25 5.25
N ARG A 55 -8.66 -2.54 5.65
CA ARG A 55 -9.64 -3.51 5.15
C ARG A 55 -11.07 -3.12 5.54
N LEU A 56 -11.28 -2.73 6.80
CA LEU A 56 -12.61 -2.42 7.32
C LEU A 56 -13.14 -1.08 6.82
N PHE A 57 -12.33 -0.02 6.88
CA PHE A 57 -12.80 1.33 6.62
C PHE A 57 -12.61 1.81 5.19
N VAL A 58 -11.76 1.12 4.41
CA VAL A 58 -11.44 1.55 3.03
C VAL A 58 -11.82 0.45 2.04
N TYR A 59 -11.23 -0.76 2.16
CA TYR A 59 -11.39 -1.80 1.15
C TYR A 59 -12.83 -2.32 1.02
N VAL A 60 -13.46 -2.73 2.12
CA VAL A 60 -14.85 -3.24 2.08
C VAL A 60 -15.84 -2.18 1.57
N PRO A 61 -15.82 -0.92 2.08
CA PRO A 61 -16.65 0.14 1.52
C PRO A 61 -16.37 0.42 0.04
N LEU A 62 -15.11 0.40 -0.39
CA LEU A 62 -14.76 0.60 -1.80
C LEU A 62 -15.27 -0.52 -2.70
N LEU A 63 -15.25 -1.78 -2.25
CA LEU A 63 -15.84 -2.88 -3.01
C LEU A 63 -17.34 -2.67 -3.23
N LEU A 64 -18.08 -2.27 -2.19
CA LEU A 64 -19.50 -1.94 -2.30
C LEU A 64 -19.71 -0.73 -3.23
N TRP A 65 -18.83 0.27 -3.14
CA TRP A 65 -18.88 1.45 -4.00
C TRP A 65 -18.65 1.10 -5.47
N ILE A 66 -17.71 0.20 -5.78
CA ILE A 66 -17.45 -0.26 -7.16
C ILE A 66 -18.70 -0.88 -7.77
N VAL A 67 -19.42 -1.73 -7.03
CA VAL A 67 -20.68 -2.33 -7.51
C VAL A 67 -21.71 -1.23 -7.84
N LEU A 68 -21.85 -0.21 -6.98
CA LEU A 68 -22.77 0.89 -7.23
C LEU A 68 -22.35 1.73 -8.45
N VAL A 69 -21.08 2.10 -8.53
CA VAL A 69 -20.50 2.84 -9.66
C VAL A 69 -20.72 2.10 -10.97
N GLU A 70 -20.52 0.78 -10.96
CA GLU A 70 -20.75 -0.09 -12.11
C GLU A 70 -22.23 -0.13 -12.51
N GLN A 71 -23.15 -0.31 -11.56
CA GLN A 71 -24.59 -0.33 -11.82
C GLN A 71 -25.11 1.01 -12.38
N GLN A 72 -24.58 2.13 -11.89
CA GLN A 72 -24.99 3.46 -12.32
C GLN A 72 -24.30 3.93 -13.61
N GLY A 73 -23.38 3.15 -14.17
CA GLY A 73 -22.63 3.59 -15.35
C GLY A 73 -21.65 4.74 -15.06
N TRP A 74 -21.28 4.96 -13.79
CA TRP A 74 -20.37 6.04 -13.41
C TRP A 74 -18.92 5.67 -13.71
N GLY A 75 -18.10 6.68 -14.01
CA GLY A 75 -16.67 6.54 -14.20
C GLY A 75 -16.15 7.33 -15.39
N LEU A 76 -15.01 8.01 -15.22
CA LEU A 76 -14.39 8.82 -16.26
C LEU A 76 -14.11 8.02 -17.54
N SER A 77 -13.61 6.79 -17.39
CA SER A 77 -13.35 5.90 -18.52
C SER A 77 -14.63 5.64 -19.33
N ARG A 78 -15.74 5.31 -18.65
CA ARG A 78 -17.05 5.06 -19.29
C ARG A 78 -17.59 6.32 -19.97
N TRP A 79 -17.59 7.46 -19.29
CA TRP A 79 -18.10 8.72 -19.85
C TRP A 79 -17.32 9.21 -21.06
N LEU A 80 -16.01 8.92 -21.10
CA LEU A 80 -15.13 9.26 -22.22
C LEU A 80 -15.05 8.15 -23.28
N GLY A 81 -15.73 7.01 -23.07
CA GLY A 81 -15.70 5.86 -23.98
C GLY A 81 -14.31 5.24 -24.15
N LEU A 82 -13.44 5.35 -23.13
CA LEU A 82 -12.10 4.79 -23.18
C LEU A 82 -12.16 3.26 -23.10
N THR A 83 -11.34 2.58 -23.89
CA THR A 83 -11.25 1.11 -23.88
C THR A 83 -9.82 0.62 -24.13
N GLY A 84 -9.53 -0.60 -23.70
CA GLY A 84 -8.27 -1.29 -23.99
C GLY A 84 -7.03 -0.52 -23.50
N TYR A 85 -6.01 -0.39 -24.35
CA TYR A 85 -4.76 0.28 -23.97
C TYR A 85 -4.93 1.76 -23.67
N THR A 86 -5.88 2.46 -24.29
CA THR A 86 -6.11 3.88 -24.02
C THR A 86 -6.67 4.10 -22.62
N GLU A 87 -7.63 3.27 -22.21
CA GLU A 87 -8.17 3.25 -20.85
C GLU A 87 -7.07 2.95 -19.83
N LEU A 88 -6.23 1.94 -20.10
CA LEU A 88 -5.12 1.60 -19.21
C LEU A 88 -4.15 2.77 -19.04
N LEU A 89 -3.69 3.38 -20.14
CA LEU A 89 -2.72 4.48 -20.10
C LEU A 89 -3.29 5.72 -19.40
N VAL A 90 -4.54 6.09 -19.70
CA VAL A 90 -5.20 7.22 -19.05
C VAL A 90 -5.43 6.93 -17.57
N SER A 91 -5.84 5.72 -17.21
CA SER A 91 -6.02 5.32 -15.81
C SER A 91 -4.71 5.40 -15.04
N LEU A 92 -3.61 4.90 -15.60
CA LEU A 92 -2.28 5.00 -14.99
C LEU A 92 -1.88 6.46 -14.78
N LEU A 93 -2.04 7.31 -15.79
CA LEU A 93 -1.69 8.73 -15.70
C LEU A 93 -2.54 9.47 -14.66
N VAL A 94 -3.85 9.22 -14.63
CA VAL A 94 -4.76 9.85 -13.65
C VAL A 94 -4.45 9.39 -12.23
N LEU A 95 -4.18 8.08 -12.04
CA LEU A 95 -3.80 7.55 -10.73
C LEU A 95 -2.46 8.09 -10.25
N ASP A 96 -1.45 8.19 -11.13
CA ASP A 96 -0.14 8.75 -10.80
C ASP A 96 -0.24 10.24 -10.43
N LEU A 97 -0.98 11.03 -11.22
CA LEU A 97 -1.24 12.44 -10.90
C LEU A 97 -1.99 12.59 -9.57
N PHE A 98 -3.01 11.76 -9.34
CA PHE A 98 -3.76 11.76 -8.09
C PHE A 98 -2.83 11.48 -6.90
N ASP A 99 -1.99 10.45 -6.98
CA ASP A 99 -1.06 10.11 -5.92
C ASP A 99 -0.01 11.19 -5.69
N TYR A 100 0.53 11.79 -6.77
CA TYR A 100 1.43 12.94 -6.68
C TYR A 100 0.80 14.11 -5.91
N PHE A 101 -0.43 14.50 -6.28
CA PHE A 101 -1.12 15.59 -5.60
C PHE A 101 -1.48 15.22 -4.16
N TRP A 102 -1.93 13.99 -3.92
CA TRP A 102 -2.21 13.48 -2.58
C TRP A 102 -0.98 13.55 -1.70
N HIS A 103 0.17 13.09 -2.19
CA HIS A 103 1.44 13.16 -1.50
C HIS A 103 1.84 14.62 -1.19
N ARG A 104 1.74 15.51 -2.17
CA ARG A 104 2.02 16.95 -1.97
C ARG A 104 1.09 17.56 -0.91
N VAL A 105 -0.20 17.23 -0.92
CA VAL A 105 -1.18 17.69 0.07
C VAL A 105 -0.83 17.17 1.47
N ASN A 106 -0.41 15.91 1.59
CA ASN A 106 0.09 15.33 2.83
C ASN A 106 1.30 16.08 3.40
N HIS A 107 2.15 16.64 2.55
CA HIS A 107 3.28 17.48 2.97
C HIS A 107 2.91 18.93 3.31
N ARG A 108 1.80 19.44 2.79
CA ARG A 108 1.40 20.86 2.94
C ARG A 108 0.41 21.07 4.08
N VAL A 109 -0.52 20.15 4.27
CA VAL A 109 -1.61 20.27 5.25
C VAL A 109 -1.16 19.73 6.60
N ARG A 110 -1.17 20.56 7.65
CA ARG A 110 -0.63 20.23 8.98
C ARG A 110 -1.20 18.94 9.57
N ILE A 111 -2.52 18.72 9.46
CA ILE A 111 -3.15 17.52 10.01
C ILE A 111 -2.69 16.26 9.27
N LEU A 112 -2.68 16.29 7.93
CA LEU A 112 -2.24 15.17 7.11
C LEU A 112 -0.74 14.88 7.28
N TRP A 113 0.07 15.93 7.43
CA TRP A 113 1.49 15.80 7.72
C TRP A 113 1.77 15.02 9.01
N ARG A 114 0.92 15.12 10.04
CA ARG A 114 1.11 14.36 11.29
C ARG A 114 1.05 12.85 11.07
N PHE A 115 0.25 12.40 10.11
CA PHE A 115 0.19 11.01 9.70
C PHE A 115 1.31 10.67 8.72
N HIS A 116 1.50 11.52 7.71
CA HIS A 116 2.46 11.27 6.65
C HIS A 116 3.92 11.27 7.12
N LYS A 117 4.27 12.11 8.11
CA LYS A 117 5.63 12.16 8.66
C LYS A 117 6.10 10.83 9.25
N ALA A 118 5.20 9.93 9.66
CA ALA A 118 5.57 8.61 10.17
C ALA A 118 6.36 7.81 9.12
N HIS A 119 6.02 7.99 7.84
CA HIS A 119 6.76 7.42 6.71
C HIS A 119 8.15 8.07 6.54
N HIS A 120 8.26 9.38 6.79
CA HIS A 120 9.52 10.14 6.68
C HIS A 120 10.42 10.05 7.93
N THR A 121 9.88 9.64 9.07
CA THR A 121 10.64 9.50 10.32
C THR A 121 11.55 8.28 10.31
N ASP A 122 11.40 7.37 9.34
CA ASP A 122 12.29 6.24 9.15
C ASP A 122 13.56 6.65 8.37
N THR A 123 14.29 7.61 8.91
CA THR A 123 15.60 8.06 8.38
C THR A 123 16.77 7.44 9.14
N SER A 124 16.51 6.78 10.28
CA SER A 124 17.55 6.22 11.14
C SER A 124 17.09 5.13 12.11
N LEU A 125 16.29 4.16 11.66
CA LEU A 125 16.40 2.80 12.19
C LEU A 125 17.48 2.02 11.42
#